data_AF-A0A6J1Q3Y7-F1
#
_entry.id   AF-A0A6J1Q3Y7-F1
#
_cell.length_a   1.000
_cell.length_b   1.000
_cell.length_c   1.000
_cell.angle_alpha   90.00
_cell.angle_beta   90.00
_cell.angle_gamma   90.00
#
_symmetry.space_group_name_H-M   'P 1'
#
loop_
_entity.id
_entity.type
_entity.pdbx_description
1 polymer ?
#
loop_
_entity_poly.entity_id
_entity_poly.type
_entity_poly.pdbx_seq_one_letter_code
_entity_poly.pdbx_strand_id
1 'polypeptide(L)'
;MKQLEVLNGYYTNLDYDIDKEKALEKICNLSKTVRFDESVFFVERLEALANIIQDNISFFKSVCRHVDTIDTILEHLTNAGDSMSQEMSETDSIMIFNRMLYTVLNICGLSAIRLFFIRTLLNDVLPHKDSYKQISYWQISDCIVTQMIILEDSDLYAVISYLIITDKFPLHKIWVQKQVKGKFEWLMKRHYSDITAYKKILLIIDTFQSFKDIQLHECATDINIVSIWSEDIIAAKNLALSLNPY
;
A
#
# COMPACT_ATOMS: atom_id res chain seq x y z
N MET A 1 -2.49 -1.90 -27.34
CA MET A 1 -1.21 -1.15 -27.35
C MET A 1 -1.41 0.36 -27.22
N LYS A 2 -2.10 1.05 -28.13
CA LYS A 2 -2.26 2.53 -28.08
C LYS A 2 -2.85 3.13 -26.78
N GLN A 3 -3.83 2.48 -26.13
CA GLN A 3 -4.40 3.00 -24.88
C GLN A 3 -3.43 2.93 -23.68
N LEU A 4 -2.55 1.92 -23.64
CA LEU A 4 -1.53 1.75 -22.60
C LEU A 4 -0.42 2.81 -22.74
N GLU A 5 -0.07 3.18 -23.97
CA GLU A 5 0.89 4.26 -24.24
C GLU A 5 0.32 5.63 -23.85
N VAL A 6 -0.96 5.87 -24.14
CA VAL A 6 -1.65 7.11 -23.73
C VAL A 6 -1.80 7.20 -22.22
N LEU A 7 -2.20 6.11 -21.54
CA LEU A 7 -2.25 6.04 -20.08
C LEU A 7 -0.86 6.26 -19.46
N ASN A 8 0.19 5.62 -19.99
CA ASN A 8 1.55 5.90 -19.54
C ASN A 8 1.88 7.39 -19.69
N GLY A 9 1.56 8.03 -20.82
CA GLY A 9 1.81 9.47 -21.01
C GLY A 9 1.14 10.39 -19.98
N TYR A 10 -0.04 10.02 -19.46
CA TYR A 10 -0.75 10.80 -18.43
C TYR A 10 -0.32 10.46 -17.00
N TYR A 11 0.04 9.20 -16.71
CA TYR A 11 0.42 8.76 -15.37
C TYR A 11 1.93 8.80 -15.10
N THR A 12 2.76 8.88 -16.14
CA THR A 12 4.21 8.95 -16.02
C THR A 12 4.73 10.40 -15.99
N ASN A 13 3.87 11.38 -16.31
CA ASN A 13 4.15 12.83 -16.29
C ASN A 13 3.27 13.57 -15.28
N LEU A 14 3.06 12.99 -14.09
CA LEU A 14 2.43 13.72 -12.99
C LEU A 14 3.45 14.71 -12.42
N ASP A 15 3.52 15.92 -12.98
CA ASP A 15 4.11 17.20 -12.50
C ASP A 15 5.50 17.24 -11.83
N TYR A 16 6.23 16.13 -11.71
CA TYR A 16 7.59 16.15 -11.20
C TYR A 16 8.54 16.04 -12.39
N ASP A 17 9.04 17.19 -12.88
CA ASP A 17 10.13 17.30 -13.87
C ASP A 17 11.47 16.87 -13.26
N ILE A 18 11.47 15.70 -12.62
CA ILE A 18 12.57 15.12 -11.90
C ILE A 18 12.88 13.79 -12.58
N ASP A 19 14.10 13.70 -13.08
CA ASP A 19 14.65 12.46 -13.60
C ASP A 19 14.56 11.35 -12.53
N LYS A 20 13.89 10.26 -12.88
CA LYS A 20 13.61 9.15 -11.96
C LYS A 20 14.89 8.49 -11.42
N GLU A 21 15.96 8.43 -12.21
CA GLU A 21 17.24 7.86 -11.76
C GLU A 21 17.90 8.79 -10.73
N LYS A 22 17.87 10.10 -10.97
CA LYS A 22 18.36 11.09 -10.00
C LYS A 22 17.56 11.06 -8.69
N ALA A 23 16.24 10.91 -8.78
CA ALA A 23 15.39 10.77 -7.60
C ALA A 23 15.72 9.49 -6.81
N LEU A 24 15.90 8.37 -7.50
CA LEU A 24 16.32 7.11 -6.88
C LEU A 24 17.69 7.25 -6.21
N GLU A 25 18.66 7.89 -6.86
CA GLU A 25 19.98 8.14 -6.29
C GLU A 25 19.88 9.00 -5.02
N LYS A 26 19.09 10.08 -5.05
CA LYS A 26 18.86 10.94 -3.89
C LYS A 26 18.25 10.16 -2.72
N ILE A 27 17.21 9.36 -2.94
CA ILE A 27 16.57 8.52 -1.92
C ILE A 27 17.57 7.49 -1.36
N CYS A 28 18.33 6.83 -2.24
CA CYS A 28 19.38 5.90 -1.83
C CYS A 28 20.45 6.58 -0.97
N ASN A 29 20.85 7.81 -1.28
CA ASN A 29 21.80 8.57 -0.48
C ASN A 29 21.22 8.97 0.88
N LEU A 30 19.97 9.42 0.93
CA LEU A 30 19.26 9.67 2.19
C LEU A 30 19.24 8.42 3.08
N SER A 31 19.00 7.23 2.50
CA SER A 31 19.01 5.96 3.24
C SER A 31 20.35 5.59 3.87
N LYS A 32 21.46 6.20 3.42
CA LYS A 32 22.80 5.96 3.95
C LYS A 32 23.17 6.96 5.04
N THR A 33 22.66 8.20 4.94
CA THR A 33 23.03 9.32 5.80
C THR A 33 22.09 9.48 6.99
N VAL A 34 20.80 9.18 6.81
CA VAL A 34 19.79 9.29 7.88
C VAL A 34 19.83 8.02 8.72
N ARG A 35 20.14 8.16 10.00
CA ARG A 35 20.14 7.08 10.99
C ARG A 35 19.67 7.63 12.33
N PHE A 36 18.84 6.86 13.04
CA PHE A 36 18.37 7.22 14.38
C PHE A 36 19.03 6.35 15.44
N ASP A 37 19.63 6.96 16.45
CA ASP A 37 20.22 6.23 17.56
C ASP A 37 19.18 5.33 18.26
N GLU A 38 19.61 4.14 18.73
CA GLU A 38 18.73 3.18 19.41
C GLU A 38 18.07 3.72 20.67
N SER A 39 18.66 4.75 21.29
CA SER A 39 18.12 5.43 22.47
C SER A 39 16.98 6.42 22.17
N VAL A 40 16.78 6.81 20.91
CA VAL A 40 15.71 7.75 20.50
C VAL A 40 14.38 7.01 20.50
N PHE A 41 13.33 7.60 21.07
CA PHE A 41 12.00 6.95 21.14
C PHE A 41 11.38 6.79 19.75
N PHE A 42 10.53 5.77 19.56
CA PHE A 42 9.90 5.51 18.25
C PHE A 42 9.14 6.74 17.72
N VAL A 43 8.39 7.44 18.56
CA VAL A 43 7.63 8.65 18.18
C VAL A 43 8.53 9.70 17.52
N GLU A 44 9.67 9.99 18.15
CA GLU A 44 10.65 10.97 17.66
C GLU A 44 11.26 10.53 16.32
N ARG A 45 11.51 9.21 16.15
CA ARG A 45 12.00 8.66 14.88
C ARG A 45 10.96 8.79 13.76
N LEU A 46 9.69 8.53 14.05
CA LEU A 46 8.61 8.63 13.07
C LEU A 46 8.38 10.07 12.63
N GLU A 47 8.36 11.01 13.56
CA GLU A 47 8.23 12.44 13.29
C GLU A 47 9.40 12.94 12.43
N ALA A 48 10.63 12.64 12.83
CA ALA A 48 11.82 13.03 12.08
C ALA A 48 11.83 12.41 10.67
N LEU A 49 11.38 11.16 10.53
CA LEU A 49 11.29 10.50 9.23
C LEU A 49 10.24 11.15 8.33
N ALA A 50 9.07 11.47 8.87
CA ALA A 50 8.01 12.16 8.14
C ALA A 50 8.51 13.53 7.63
N ASN A 51 9.21 14.29 8.47
CA ASN A 51 9.82 15.57 8.08
C ASN A 51 10.85 15.40 6.95
N ILE A 52 11.73 14.39 7.02
CA ILE A 52 12.71 14.12 5.95
C ILE A 52 12.04 13.80 4.62
N ILE A 53 10.97 13.00 4.64
CA ILE A 53 10.19 12.68 3.44
C ILE A 53 9.52 13.95 2.91
N GLN A 54 8.92 14.76 3.79
CA GLN A 54 8.26 16.01 3.43
C GLN A 54 9.24 17.00 2.76
N ASP A 55 10.44 17.16 3.31
CA ASP A 55 11.49 18.02 2.77
C ASP A 55 12.00 17.54 1.39
N ASN A 56 11.82 16.26 1.08
CA ASN A 56 12.27 15.63 -0.17
C ASN A 56 11.08 15.09 -0.99
N ILE A 57 9.86 15.59 -0.76
CA ILE A 57 8.61 14.97 -1.22
C ILE A 57 8.55 14.78 -2.73
N SER A 58 9.09 15.72 -3.50
CA SER A 58 9.11 15.66 -4.96
C SER A 58 9.92 14.46 -5.48
N PHE A 59 11.06 14.15 -4.85
CA PHE A 59 11.85 12.96 -5.20
C PHE A 59 11.09 11.68 -4.88
N PHE A 60 10.48 11.60 -3.71
CA PHE A 60 9.69 10.43 -3.32
C PHE A 60 8.47 10.21 -4.22
N LYS A 61 7.73 11.27 -4.56
CA LYS A 61 6.57 11.18 -5.46
C LYS A 61 6.96 10.81 -6.89
N SER A 62 8.07 11.35 -7.41
CA SER A 62 8.54 11.07 -8.78
C SER A 62 8.87 9.59 -9.07
N VAL A 63 9.22 8.82 -8.03
CA VAL A 63 9.58 7.40 -8.21
C VAL A 63 8.41 6.44 -7.99
N CYS A 64 7.35 6.91 -7.32
CA CYS A 64 6.14 6.15 -7.05
C CYS A 64 5.29 5.95 -8.30
N ARG A 65 4.50 4.87 -8.34
CA ARG A 65 3.59 4.60 -9.46
C ARG A 65 2.31 5.44 -9.40
N HIS A 66 1.91 5.84 -8.19
CA HIS A 66 0.74 6.64 -7.93
C HIS A 66 1.15 7.88 -7.14
N VAL A 67 0.52 9.02 -7.43
CA VAL A 67 0.88 10.32 -6.82
C VAL A 67 0.64 10.37 -5.32
N ASP A 68 -0.44 9.75 -4.89
CA ASP A 68 -0.87 9.80 -3.49
C ASP A 68 -0.08 8.84 -2.59
N THR A 69 0.73 7.93 -3.14
CA THR A 69 1.46 6.91 -2.37
C THR A 69 2.27 7.52 -1.22
N ILE A 70 2.95 8.64 -1.46
CA ILE A 70 3.79 9.28 -0.44
C ILE A 70 2.95 10.03 0.60
N ASP A 71 1.86 10.66 0.17
CA ASP A 71 0.95 11.36 1.09
C ASP A 71 0.30 10.35 2.05
N THR A 72 -0.14 9.19 1.55
CA THR A 72 -0.66 8.10 2.38
C THR A 72 0.38 7.57 3.36
N ILE A 73 1.64 7.44 2.93
CA ILE A 73 2.73 7.01 3.82
C ILE A 73 2.97 8.03 4.94
N LEU A 74 2.98 9.32 4.62
CA LEU A 74 3.12 10.39 5.60
C LEU A 74 1.98 10.38 6.62
N GLU A 75 0.73 10.23 6.16
CA GLU A 75 -0.44 10.11 7.03
C GLU A 75 -0.32 8.92 8.00
N HIS A 76 0.14 7.76 7.51
CA HIS A 76 0.35 6.60 8.37
C HIS A 76 1.47 6.78 9.39
N LEU A 77 2.56 7.48 9.04
CA LEU A 77 3.64 7.79 9.97
C LEU A 77 3.14 8.70 11.10
N THR A 78 2.41 9.76 10.74
CA THR A 78 1.83 10.70 11.70
C THR A 78 0.82 10.01 12.61
N ASN A 79 -0.14 9.27 12.06
CA ASN A 79 -1.15 8.55 12.84
C ASN A 79 -0.53 7.53 13.80
N ALA A 80 0.56 6.86 13.40
CA ALA A 80 1.27 5.93 14.27
C ALA A 80 2.00 6.68 15.41
N GLY A 81 2.62 7.83 15.11
CA GLY A 81 3.22 8.71 16.11
C GLY A 81 2.19 9.22 17.12
N ASP A 82 1.05 9.73 16.64
CA ASP A 82 -0.04 10.24 17.49
C ASP A 82 -0.66 9.14 18.37
N SER A 83 -0.67 7.90 17.88
CA SER A 83 -1.18 6.75 18.64
C SER A 83 -0.22 6.28 19.74
N MET A 84 1.06 6.65 19.67
CA MET A 84 2.07 6.29 20.66
C MET A 84 2.19 7.40 21.70
N SER A 85 2.05 7.07 22.98
CA SER A 85 2.36 7.98 24.08
C SER A 85 3.68 7.59 24.74
N GLN A 86 4.38 8.55 25.34
CA GLN A 86 5.59 8.26 26.12
C GLN A 86 5.31 7.39 27.37
N GLU A 87 4.05 7.32 27.80
CA GLU A 87 3.60 6.50 28.93
C GLU A 87 3.15 5.09 28.53
N MET A 88 3.13 4.80 27.21
CA MET A 88 2.73 3.51 26.68
C MET A 88 3.74 2.41 27.02
N SER A 89 3.27 1.16 27.13
CA SER A 89 4.18 0.03 27.29
C SER A 89 5.08 -0.11 26.06
N GLU A 90 6.31 -0.60 26.28
CA GLU A 90 7.24 -0.87 25.19
C GLU A 90 6.66 -1.88 24.18
N THR A 91 5.95 -2.90 24.67
CA THR A 91 5.28 -3.90 23.85
C THR A 91 4.23 -3.30 22.91
N ASP A 92 3.36 -2.43 23.42
CA ASP A 92 2.31 -1.78 22.62
C ASP A 92 2.92 -0.83 21.58
N SER A 93 3.96 -0.09 21.98
CA SER A 93 4.71 0.80 21.08
C SER A 93 5.37 0.03 19.94
N ILE A 94 5.98 -1.12 20.24
CA ILE A 94 6.57 -2.02 19.24
C ILE A 94 5.48 -2.57 18.30
N MET A 95 4.31 -2.92 18.83
CA MET A 95 3.19 -3.43 18.02
C MET A 95 2.69 -2.38 17.02
N ILE A 96 2.46 -1.14 17.47
CA ILE A 96 2.04 -0.03 16.60
C ILE A 96 3.13 0.26 15.55
N PHE A 97 4.40 0.30 15.98
CA PHE A 97 5.54 0.52 15.09
C PHE A 97 5.62 -0.54 13.99
N ASN A 98 5.55 -1.81 14.36
CA ASN A 98 5.57 -2.93 13.42
C ASN A 98 4.39 -2.82 12.44
N ARG A 99 3.17 -2.58 12.93
CA ARG A 99 1.97 -2.45 12.08
C ARG A 99 2.10 -1.33 11.06
N MET A 100 2.63 -0.17 11.48
CA MET A 100 2.92 0.94 10.60
C MET A 100 3.97 0.56 9.55
N LEU A 101 5.10 -0.01 9.97
CA LEU A 101 6.20 -0.38 9.08
C LEU A 101 5.72 -1.39 8.02
N TYR A 102 4.96 -2.41 8.43
CA TYR A 102 4.34 -3.36 7.52
C TYR A 102 3.43 -2.68 6.49
N THR A 103 2.58 -1.77 6.94
CA THR A 103 1.67 -1.02 6.07
C THR A 103 2.44 -0.22 5.02
N VAL A 104 3.45 0.55 5.44
CA VAL A 104 4.29 1.36 4.55
C VAL A 104 5.04 0.50 3.52
N LEU A 105 5.62 -0.62 3.96
CA LEU A 105 6.33 -1.55 3.08
C LEU A 105 5.41 -2.21 2.05
N ASN A 106 4.11 -2.35 2.34
CA ASN A 106 3.13 -2.87 1.40
C ASN A 106 2.67 -1.81 0.42
N ILE A 107 2.24 -0.64 0.91
CA ILE A 107 1.78 0.47 0.07
C ILE A 107 2.85 0.85 -0.97
N CYS A 108 4.13 0.88 -0.57
CA CYS A 108 5.22 1.17 -1.50
C CYS A 108 5.89 -0.10 -2.03
N GLY A 109 5.60 -0.48 -3.27
CA GLY A 109 6.24 -1.61 -3.96
C GLY A 109 7.69 -1.36 -4.43
N LEU A 110 8.23 -0.15 -4.25
CA LEU A 110 9.54 0.22 -4.78
C LEU A 110 10.67 -0.12 -3.80
N SER A 111 11.65 -0.91 -4.27
CA SER A 111 12.76 -1.39 -3.44
C SER A 111 13.59 -0.29 -2.79
N ALA A 112 13.81 0.84 -3.48
CA ALA A 112 14.57 1.96 -2.94
C ALA A 112 13.89 2.63 -1.74
N ILE A 113 12.57 2.86 -1.81
CA ILE A 113 11.81 3.44 -0.70
C ILE A 113 11.72 2.44 0.45
N ARG A 114 11.46 1.15 0.17
CA ARG A 114 11.49 0.10 1.20
C ARG A 114 12.84 0.06 1.93
N LEU A 115 13.93 0.13 1.18
CA LEU A 115 15.28 0.15 1.73
C LEU A 115 15.53 1.40 2.57
N PHE A 116 15.02 2.56 2.14
CA PHE A 116 15.06 3.79 2.93
C PHE A 116 14.43 3.57 4.31
N PHE A 117 13.16 3.17 4.38
CA PHE A 117 12.46 2.92 5.66
C PHE A 117 13.20 1.94 6.57
N ILE A 118 13.66 0.83 6.01
CA ILE A 118 14.33 -0.23 6.78
C ILE A 118 15.65 0.26 7.36
N ARG A 119 16.45 0.97 6.56
CA ARG A 119 17.75 1.47 7.02
C ARG A 119 17.61 2.57 8.04
N THR A 120 16.65 3.48 7.84
CA THR A 120 16.46 4.61 8.74
C THR A 120 15.89 4.15 10.08
N LEU A 121 14.94 3.20 10.07
CA LEU A 121 14.19 2.82 11.26
C LEU A 121 14.75 1.60 12.01
N LEU A 122 15.36 0.62 11.32
CA LEU A 122 15.81 -0.66 11.90
C LEU A 122 17.33 -0.78 12.06
N ASN A 123 18.05 0.34 11.97
CA ASN A 123 19.50 0.52 12.18
C ASN A 123 20.34 -0.77 12.41
N ASP A 124 21.18 -1.15 11.43
CA ASP A 124 22.30 -2.12 11.52
C ASP A 124 22.11 -3.48 12.24
N VAL A 125 20.89 -3.94 12.54
CA VAL A 125 20.67 -5.29 13.09
C VAL A 125 21.07 -6.40 12.09
N LEU A 126 21.16 -6.09 10.78
CA LEU A 126 21.48 -7.10 9.77
C LEU A 126 22.38 -6.61 8.64
N PRO A 127 23.42 -7.39 8.25
CA PRO A 127 24.17 -7.16 7.03
C PRO A 127 23.24 -7.04 5.82
N HIS A 128 23.64 -6.25 4.83
CA HIS A 128 22.87 -5.91 3.63
C HIS A 128 22.24 -7.10 2.87
N LYS A 129 22.75 -8.33 3.05
CA LYS A 129 22.19 -9.58 2.50
C LYS A 129 21.09 -10.22 3.36
N ASP A 130 21.14 -10.03 4.68
CA ASP A 130 20.18 -10.61 5.62
C ASP A 130 18.95 -9.73 5.81
N SER A 131 19.07 -8.40 5.61
CA SER A 131 17.91 -7.50 5.55
C SER A 131 16.92 -7.91 4.44
N TYR A 132 17.37 -8.33 3.25
CA TYR A 132 16.48 -8.85 2.21
C TYR A 132 15.82 -10.19 2.60
N LYS A 133 16.55 -11.06 3.30
CA LYS A 133 15.98 -12.31 3.82
C LYS A 133 14.97 -12.04 4.93
N GLN A 134 15.22 -11.09 5.81
CA GLN A 134 14.24 -10.65 6.81
C GLN A 134 13.06 -9.98 6.14
N ILE A 135 13.23 -9.03 5.21
CA ILE A 135 12.10 -8.47 4.44
C ILE A 135 11.30 -9.58 3.78
N SER A 136 11.96 -10.55 3.15
CA SER A 136 11.26 -11.70 2.58
C SER A 136 10.58 -12.53 3.66
N TYR A 137 11.21 -12.76 4.81
CA TYR A 137 10.65 -13.49 5.93
C TYR A 137 9.46 -12.74 6.56
N TRP A 138 9.51 -11.42 6.69
CA TRP A 138 8.44 -10.56 7.20
C TRP A 138 7.31 -10.43 6.17
N GLN A 139 7.63 -10.49 4.87
CA GLN A 139 6.65 -10.60 3.77
C GLN A 139 6.07 -12.02 3.63
N ILE A 140 6.75 -13.05 4.13
CA ILE A 140 6.39 -14.47 4.00
C ILE A 140 5.77 -15.02 5.30
N SER A 141 6.11 -14.49 6.48
CA SER A 141 5.75 -15.11 7.75
C SER A 141 4.44 -14.63 8.34
N ASP A 142 3.95 -13.41 8.11
CA ASP A 142 2.76 -12.94 8.83
C ASP A 142 1.81 -12.07 7.98
N CYS A 143 0.98 -12.78 7.20
CA CYS A 143 -0.49 -12.63 7.08
C CYS A 143 -1.16 -11.26 6.84
N ILE A 144 -0.60 -10.45 5.94
CA ILE A 144 -1.35 -9.32 5.37
C ILE A 144 -2.38 -9.85 4.39
N VAL A 145 -3.65 -9.78 4.78
CA VAL A 145 -4.76 -10.13 3.91
C VAL A 145 -5.19 -8.88 3.18
N THR A 146 -5.05 -8.87 1.85
CA THR A 146 -5.57 -7.76 1.04
C THR A 146 -6.88 -8.16 0.36
N GLN A 147 -7.90 -7.33 0.53
CA GLN A 147 -9.23 -7.55 -0.05
C GLN A 147 -9.67 -6.30 -0.81
N MET A 148 -10.49 -6.49 -1.82
CA MET A 148 -11.06 -5.40 -2.61
C MET A 148 -12.58 -5.50 -2.58
N ILE A 149 -13.27 -4.36 -2.44
CA ILE A 149 -14.72 -4.25 -2.51
C ILE A 149 -15.05 -3.29 -3.66
N ILE A 150 -15.83 -3.76 -4.63
CA ILE A 150 -16.25 -3.02 -5.81
C ILE A 150 -17.75 -2.76 -5.70
N LEU A 151 -18.12 -1.50 -5.51
CA LEU A 151 -19.51 -1.04 -5.42
C LEU A 151 -20.12 -0.81 -6.82
N GLU A 152 -21.44 -0.77 -6.90
CA GLU A 152 -22.19 -0.68 -8.16
C GLU A 152 -21.94 0.61 -8.95
N ASP A 153 -21.53 1.67 -8.27
CA ASP A 153 -21.22 2.98 -8.81
C ASP A 153 -19.76 3.13 -9.27
N SER A 154 -18.90 2.13 -9.01
CA SER A 154 -17.47 2.19 -9.36
C SER A 154 -17.19 2.39 -10.85
N ASP A 155 -16.17 3.17 -11.20
CA ASP A 155 -15.55 3.09 -12.52
C ASP A 155 -14.79 1.76 -12.69
N LEU A 156 -15.48 0.77 -13.27
CA LEU A 156 -14.90 -0.54 -13.55
C LEU A 156 -13.68 -0.47 -14.49
N TYR A 157 -13.55 0.51 -15.38
CA TYR A 157 -12.34 0.61 -16.21
C TYR A 157 -11.13 1.03 -15.38
N ALA A 158 -11.32 1.92 -14.41
CA ALA A 158 -10.28 2.28 -13.45
C ALA A 158 -9.87 1.08 -12.59
N VAL A 159 -10.84 0.32 -12.06
CA VAL A 159 -10.59 -0.92 -11.30
C VAL A 159 -9.75 -1.92 -12.11
N ILE A 160 -10.14 -2.18 -13.36
CA ILE A 160 -9.43 -3.15 -14.23
C ILE A 160 -8.02 -2.66 -14.55
N SER A 161 -7.86 -1.37 -14.84
CA SER A 161 -6.56 -0.76 -15.10
C SER A 161 -5.66 -0.87 -13.87
N TYR A 162 -6.21 -0.62 -12.68
CA TYR A 162 -5.50 -0.79 -11.42
C TYR A 162 -5.05 -2.24 -11.23
N LEU A 163 -5.93 -3.24 -11.41
CA LEU A 163 -5.58 -4.65 -11.28
C LEU A 163 -4.47 -5.05 -12.25
N ILE A 164 -4.48 -4.54 -13.49
CA ILE A 164 -3.43 -4.81 -14.50
C ILE A 164 -2.09 -4.17 -14.09
N ILE A 165 -2.11 -2.92 -13.60
CA ILE A 165 -0.90 -2.21 -13.18
C ILE A 165 -0.31 -2.83 -11.91
N THR A 166 -1.17 -3.32 -11.02
CA THR A 166 -0.83 -3.83 -9.70
C THR A 166 -0.76 -5.35 -9.61
N ASP A 167 -0.82 -6.10 -10.72
CA ASP A 167 -0.67 -7.57 -10.89
C ASP A 167 0.21 -8.28 -9.82
N LYS A 168 1.24 -7.61 -9.31
CA LYS A 168 2.12 -8.09 -8.23
C LYS A 168 1.57 -7.99 -6.79
N PHE A 169 0.37 -7.47 -6.57
CA PHE A 169 -0.23 -7.35 -5.24
C PHE A 169 -1.04 -8.60 -4.90
N PRO A 170 -0.71 -9.33 -3.82
CA PRO A 170 -1.38 -10.58 -3.48
C PRO A 170 -2.78 -10.30 -2.91
N LEU A 171 -3.79 -10.19 -3.80
CA LEU A 171 -5.19 -10.11 -3.43
C LEU A 171 -5.69 -11.46 -2.95
N HIS A 172 -6.25 -11.49 -1.74
CA HIS A 172 -6.90 -12.66 -1.18
C HIS A 172 -8.34 -12.81 -1.70
N LYS A 173 -9.07 -11.68 -1.82
CA LYS A 173 -10.48 -11.69 -2.20
C LYS A 173 -10.91 -10.40 -2.87
N ILE A 174 -11.81 -10.51 -3.85
CA ILE A 174 -12.47 -9.40 -4.53
C ILE A 174 -13.98 -9.57 -4.37
N TRP A 175 -14.60 -8.73 -3.55
CA TRP A 175 -16.03 -8.62 -3.39
C TRP A 175 -16.61 -7.70 -4.46
N VAL A 176 -17.52 -8.22 -5.28
CA VAL A 176 -18.16 -7.46 -6.36
C VAL A 176 -19.64 -7.38 -6.11
N GLN A 177 -20.20 -6.16 -6.14
CA GLN A 177 -21.64 -6.01 -5.97
C GLN A 177 -22.39 -6.66 -7.15
N LYS A 178 -23.46 -7.41 -6.85
CA LYS A 178 -24.16 -8.27 -7.81
C LYS A 178 -24.53 -7.57 -9.11
N GLN A 179 -24.92 -6.29 -9.03
CA GLN A 179 -25.34 -5.44 -10.14
C GLN A 179 -24.26 -5.26 -11.20
N VAL A 180 -22.98 -5.19 -10.79
CA VAL A 180 -21.85 -4.90 -11.69
C VAL A 180 -21.00 -6.13 -12.03
N LYS A 181 -21.24 -7.27 -11.38
CA LYS A 181 -20.48 -8.52 -11.56
C LYS A 181 -20.29 -8.91 -13.03
N GLY A 182 -21.39 -9.00 -13.79
CA GLY A 182 -21.33 -9.45 -15.18
C GLY A 182 -20.49 -8.53 -16.08
N LYS A 183 -20.58 -7.21 -15.86
CA LYS A 183 -19.77 -6.22 -16.59
C LYS A 183 -18.30 -6.31 -16.17
N PHE A 184 -18.03 -6.48 -14.88
CA PHE A 184 -16.68 -6.64 -14.35
C PHE A 184 -15.97 -7.88 -14.92
N GLU A 185 -16.61 -9.06 -14.88
CA GLU A 185 -16.05 -10.30 -15.44
C GLU A 185 -15.79 -10.20 -16.96
N TRP A 186 -16.70 -9.53 -17.68
CA TRP A 186 -16.53 -9.29 -19.11
C TRP A 186 -15.32 -8.37 -19.40
N LEU A 187 -15.15 -7.29 -18.63
CA LEU A 187 -14.00 -6.40 -18.76
C LEU A 187 -12.69 -7.11 -18.42
N MET A 188 -12.66 -7.87 -17.31
CA MET A 188 -11.50 -8.71 -16.94
C MET A 188 -11.09 -9.62 -18.11
N LYS A 189 -12.06 -10.35 -18.68
CA LYS A 189 -11.81 -11.26 -19.81
C LYS A 189 -11.29 -10.53 -21.05
N ARG A 190 -11.77 -9.31 -21.29
CA ARG A 190 -11.39 -8.51 -22.47
C ARG A 190 -9.99 -7.92 -22.37
N HIS A 191 -9.56 -7.52 -21.17
CA HIS A 191 -8.33 -6.75 -20.98
C HIS A 191 -7.14 -7.59 -20.47
N TYR A 192 -7.37 -8.74 -19.84
CA TYR A 192 -6.29 -9.67 -19.50
C TYR A 192 -5.91 -10.53 -20.70
N SER A 193 -4.73 -10.28 -21.26
CA SER A 193 -4.14 -11.12 -22.31
C SER A 193 -3.60 -12.45 -21.78
N ASP A 194 -3.23 -12.50 -20.49
CA ASP A 194 -2.80 -13.74 -19.82
C ASP A 194 -4.00 -14.47 -19.22
N ILE A 195 -4.37 -15.57 -19.87
CA ILE A 195 -5.47 -16.45 -19.46
C ILE A 195 -5.22 -17.07 -18.07
N THR A 196 -3.96 -17.31 -17.70
CA THR A 196 -3.60 -17.90 -16.41
C THR A 196 -3.80 -16.88 -15.28
N ALA A 197 -3.33 -15.64 -15.47
CA ALA A 197 -3.56 -14.55 -14.51
C ALA A 197 -5.06 -14.26 -14.35
N TYR A 198 -5.80 -14.18 -15.46
CA TYR A 198 -7.25 -14.05 -15.45
C TYR A 198 -7.94 -15.16 -14.64
N LYS A 199 -7.61 -16.43 -14.91
CA LYS A 199 -8.18 -17.57 -14.19
C LYS A 199 -7.89 -17.53 -12.70
N LYS A 200 -6.70 -17.11 -12.28
CA LYS A 200 -6.36 -16.95 -10.86
C LYS A 200 -7.22 -15.89 -10.18
N ILE A 201 -7.45 -14.75 -10.83
CA ILE A 201 -8.29 -13.68 -10.28
C ILE A 201 -9.75 -14.12 -10.17
N LEU A 202 -10.27 -14.86 -11.16
CA LEU A 202 -11.64 -15.39 -11.07
C LEU A 202 -11.86 -16.28 -9.84
N LEU A 203 -10.83 -16.98 -9.35
CA LEU A 203 -10.95 -17.87 -8.18
C LEU A 203 -11.14 -17.11 -6.86
N ILE A 204 -10.85 -15.81 -6.84
CA ILE A 204 -10.94 -14.97 -5.64
C ILE A 204 -12.08 -13.95 -5.72
N ILE A 205 -12.90 -13.98 -6.77
CA ILE A 205 -14.08 -13.10 -6.91
C ILE A 205 -15.27 -13.71 -6.19
N ASP A 206 -15.83 -12.97 -5.24
CA ASP A 206 -17.11 -13.25 -4.63
C ASP A 206 -18.11 -12.13 -4.92
N THR A 207 -19.40 -12.47 -4.77
CA THR A 207 -20.50 -11.56 -5.06
C THR A 207 -21.27 -11.25 -3.79
N PHE A 208 -21.61 -9.98 -3.59
CA PHE A 208 -22.49 -9.56 -2.49
C PHE A 208 -23.67 -8.76 -3.02
N GLN A 209 -24.80 -8.83 -2.31
CA GLN A 209 -26.00 -8.03 -2.60
C GLN A 209 -26.11 -6.86 -1.61
N SER A 210 -25.72 -7.10 -0.37
CA SER A 210 -25.74 -6.18 0.76
C SER A 210 -24.39 -6.20 1.48
N PHE A 211 -24.03 -5.10 2.16
CA PHE A 211 -22.79 -5.04 2.95
C PHE A 211 -22.73 -6.10 4.07
N LYS A 212 -23.89 -6.60 4.52
CA LYS A 212 -23.96 -7.70 5.50
C LYS A 212 -23.45 -9.04 4.96
N ASP A 213 -23.40 -9.19 3.64
CA ASP A 213 -22.91 -10.42 3.02
C ASP A 213 -21.37 -10.45 2.98
N ILE A 214 -20.72 -9.31 3.18
CA ILE A 214 -19.27 -9.18 3.14
C ILE A 214 -18.69 -9.74 4.44
N GLN A 215 -17.99 -10.87 4.31
CA GLN A 215 -17.24 -11.49 5.40
C GLN A 215 -15.76 -11.27 5.15
N LEU A 216 -15.20 -10.24 5.77
CA LEU A 216 -13.78 -9.97 5.67
C LEU A 216 -13.00 -11.13 6.32
N HIS A 217 -12.02 -11.65 5.60
CA HIS A 217 -11.14 -12.67 6.16
C HIS A 217 -10.33 -12.07 7.33
N GLU A 218 -10.40 -12.71 8.49
CA GLU A 218 -9.60 -12.41 9.67
C GLU A 218 -8.33 -13.27 9.63
N CYS A 219 -7.14 -12.66 9.68
CA CYS A 219 -5.92 -13.44 9.93
C CYS A 219 -5.44 -13.22 11.36
N ALA A 220 -4.82 -14.26 11.92
CA ALA A 220 -4.23 -14.30 13.25
C ALA A 220 -3.10 -13.27 13.49
N THR A 221 -2.61 -12.59 12.44
CA THR A 221 -1.61 -11.53 12.53
C THR A 221 -2.09 -10.23 11.87
N ASP A 222 -3.16 -9.68 12.45
CA ASP A 222 -3.50 -8.26 12.69
C ASP A 222 -3.55 -7.21 11.56
N ILE A 223 -3.25 -7.51 10.29
CA ILE A 223 -3.33 -6.51 9.21
C ILE A 223 -4.19 -6.99 8.04
N ASN A 224 -5.43 -6.52 8.02
CA ASN A 224 -6.34 -6.66 6.89
C ASN A 224 -6.43 -5.32 6.13
N ILE A 225 -6.01 -5.30 4.87
CA ILE A 225 -6.09 -4.12 4.01
C ILE A 225 -7.27 -4.28 3.07
N VAL A 226 -8.27 -3.41 3.20
CA VAL A 226 -9.47 -3.45 2.36
C VAL A 226 -9.51 -2.21 1.48
N SER A 227 -9.48 -2.41 0.16
CA SER A 227 -9.64 -1.34 -0.84
C SER A 227 -11.10 -1.25 -1.26
N ILE A 228 -11.72 -0.08 -1.10
CA ILE A 228 -13.11 0.18 -1.51
C ILE A 228 -13.10 1.02 -2.78
N TRP A 229 -13.80 0.56 -3.82
CA TRP A 229 -13.98 1.25 -5.08
C TRP A 229 -15.43 1.71 -5.20
N SER A 230 -15.60 3.00 -5.46
CA SER A 230 -16.88 3.71 -5.51
C SER A 230 -16.62 5.13 -6.01
N GLU A 231 -17.56 5.69 -6.76
CA GLU A 231 -17.55 7.12 -7.14
C GLU A 231 -18.26 7.98 -6.08
N ASP A 232 -19.07 7.37 -5.21
CA ASP A 232 -19.65 7.98 -4.01
C ASP A 232 -18.67 7.90 -2.82
N ILE A 233 -17.86 8.95 -2.70
CA ILE A 233 -16.89 9.12 -1.61
C ILE A 233 -17.54 9.02 -0.22
N ILE A 234 -18.79 9.49 -0.06
CA ILE A 234 -19.48 9.48 1.23
C ILE A 234 -19.86 8.04 1.59
N ALA A 235 -20.43 7.29 0.63
CA ALA A 235 -20.75 5.88 0.83
C ALA A 235 -19.50 5.04 1.11
N ALA A 236 -18.41 5.27 0.38
CA ALA A 236 -17.14 4.59 0.59
C ALA A 236 -16.57 4.83 2.00
N LYS A 237 -16.59 6.08 2.48
CA LYS A 237 -16.16 6.43 3.84
C LYS A 237 -17.03 5.80 4.92
N ASN A 238 -18.35 5.82 4.76
CA ASN A 238 -19.27 5.19 5.70
C ASN A 238 -19.06 3.67 5.76
N LEU A 239 -18.81 3.03 4.62
CA LEU A 239 -18.47 1.61 4.56
C LEU A 239 -17.14 1.36 5.27
N ALA A 240 -16.10 2.14 4.99
CA ALA A 240 -14.80 2.02 5.66
C ALA A 240 -14.91 2.11 7.20
N LEU A 241 -15.71 3.06 7.70
CA LEU A 241 -15.99 3.20 9.14
C LEU A 241 -16.72 1.97 9.71
N SER A 242 -17.63 1.37 8.95
CA SER A 242 -18.35 0.16 9.40
C SER A 242 -17.47 -1.10 9.43
N LEU A 243 -16.43 -1.14 8.59
CA LEU A 243 -15.48 -2.26 8.50
C LEU A 243 -14.35 -2.16 9.53
N ASN A 244 -14.12 -0.96 10.07
CA ASN A 244 -13.19 -0.69 11.15
C ASN A 244 -13.96 -0.21 12.38
N PRO A 245 -14.75 -1.09 13.03
CA PRO A 245 -15.38 -0.74 14.29
C PRO A 245 -14.25 -0.55 15.31
N TYR A 246 -14.11 0.66 15.82
CA TYR A 246 -13.24 0.96 16.96
C TYR A 246 -13.40 -0.08 18.08
#